data_AF-A0A8J5LH73-F1
#
_entry.id   AF-A0A8J5LH73-F1
#
_cell.length_a   1.000
_cell.length_b   1.000
_cell.length_c   1.000
_cell.angle_alpha   90.00
_cell.angle_beta   90.00
_cell.angle_gamma   90.00
#
_symmetry.space_group_name_H-M   'P 1'
#
loop_
_entity.id
_entity.type
_entity.pdbx_description
1 polymer ?
#
loop_
_entity_poly.entity_id
_entity_poly.type
_entity_poly.pdbx_seq_one_letter_code
_entity_poly.pdbx_strand_id
1 'polypeptide(L)'
;MVQCSTRNPKATKKNLEQQMDPQAQLRLSMQERAAIVPAEVLYHSRRDDAHHRVYIHQSEEALLVTSNQSNRSFIQHESFNQLQRSGMRFLHMGVIQVRIQILHRQEEGTVALVVFRDNKWRGDQAIFATIEVDLTYGSQIVYVIPDTMLTISDFYMNIQISVLTRGYENWRNGEANLLVTRGMVVRLSNTPNVGFAYSVANVVDYLASHGVRALPERRYNTSDVLGQNWIIRQSTVNIPMQPTEVSTRNLLDGRISLHFENYQASTTSSPPTYKEQDEEVQSDEEEVHSQHLISVLTHEEPLLVKKIDPSAQLPQRKTLGAAGYDLAINRAQDIPRNSRSLLTTGISIQVPQGTYARVAPRSSASLTKEILIGGVIDSDYRGEVKILAFNTTNTDIYLQRHECIAQLILEHISTPEVVEVNKLDNTIRNHTGFGSTTEILCELDTVDKRMKELLANYDDTKAKAIAQSFFSFRSKLCGILPN
;
A
#
# COMPACT_ATOMS: atom_id res chain seq x y z
N MET A 1 -23.18 -64.59 0.93
CA MET A 1 -24.44 -64.28 1.65
C MET A 1 -24.08 -63.32 2.78
N VAL A 2 -24.93 -62.31 3.06
CA VAL A 2 -24.76 -61.17 3.99
C VAL A 2 -23.94 -60.00 3.40
N GLN A 3 -24.38 -58.74 3.30
CA GLN A 3 -25.70 -58.08 3.18
C GLN A 3 -25.37 -56.62 2.80
N CYS A 4 -26.08 -56.04 1.82
CA CYS A 4 -26.01 -54.61 1.52
C CYS A 4 -26.53 -53.76 2.68
N SER A 5 -25.87 -52.64 2.96
CA SER A 5 -26.45 -51.50 3.70
C SER A 5 -26.18 -50.22 2.91
N THR A 6 -27.26 -49.63 2.43
CA THR A 6 -27.33 -48.37 1.68
C THR A 6 -27.13 -47.19 2.64
N ARG A 7 -26.18 -46.29 2.34
CA ARG A 7 -26.14 -44.94 2.94
C ARG A 7 -25.92 -43.85 1.89
N ASN A 8 -27.05 -43.35 1.43
CA ASN A 8 -27.43 -41.93 1.25
C ASN A 8 -26.39 -40.93 0.70
N PRO A 9 -26.53 -40.45 -0.55
CA PRO A 9 -25.76 -39.33 -1.07
C PRO A 9 -26.45 -38.01 -0.69
N LYS A 10 -26.18 -37.50 0.52
CA LYS A 10 -26.39 -36.06 0.79
C LYS A 10 -25.12 -35.32 0.42
N ALA A 11 -24.96 -35.09 -0.88
CA ALA A 11 -24.18 -33.97 -1.39
C ALA A 11 -24.77 -32.70 -0.76
N THR A 12 -24.12 -32.21 0.28
CA THR A 12 -24.44 -30.91 0.85
C THR A 12 -23.91 -29.91 -0.17
N LYS A 13 -24.78 -29.45 -1.09
CA LYS A 13 -24.64 -28.14 -1.71
C LYS A 13 -24.54 -27.15 -0.56
N LYS A 14 -23.33 -26.86 -0.12
CA LYS A 14 -23.06 -25.70 0.73
C LYS A 14 -23.28 -24.50 -0.15
N ASN A 15 -24.40 -23.83 0.07
CA ASN A 15 -24.66 -22.50 -0.50
C ASN A 15 -23.47 -21.60 -0.13
N LEU A 16 -23.01 -20.79 -1.08
CA LEU A 16 -21.95 -19.77 -0.93
C LEU A 16 -22.26 -18.67 0.12
N GLU A 17 -23.35 -18.81 0.87
CA GLU A 17 -23.86 -17.86 1.86
C GLU A 17 -23.62 -18.31 3.31
N GLN A 18 -22.78 -19.32 3.57
CA GLN A 18 -22.39 -19.66 4.94
C GLN A 18 -21.38 -18.64 5.51
N GLN A 19 -21.96 -17.54 6.00
CA GLN A 19 -21.69 -16.89 7.28
C GLN A 19 -20.20 -16.84 7.70
N MET A 20 -19.52 -15.82 7.21
CA MET A 20 -18.47 -15.19 8.03
C MET A 20 -19.17 -14.50 9.19
N ASP A 21 -18.95 -14.97 10.42
CA ASP A 21 -19.44 -14.32 11.63
C ASP A 21 -18.67 -12.99 11.82
N PRO A 22 -19.34 -11.82 11.67
CA PRO A 22 -18.68 -10.53 11.79
C PRO A 22 -18.01 -10.35 13.14
N GLN A 23 -18.52 -10.97 14.21
CA GLN A 23 -17.95 -10.87 15.55
C GLN A 23 -16.71 -11.76 15.75
N ALA A 24 -16.65 -12.92 15.09
CA ALA A 24 -15.46 -13.76 15.08
C ALA A 24 -14.32 -13.09 14.31
N GLN A 25 -14.64 -12.46 13.18
CA GLN A 25 -13.68 -11.71 12.38
C GLN A 25 -13.24 -10.42 13.10
N LEU A 26 -14.15 -9.75 13.81
CA LEU A 26 -13.84 -8.62 14.71
C LEU A 26 -12.82 -9.02 15.78
N ARG A 27 -12.95 -10.22 16.35
CA ARG A 27 -12.04 -10.73 17.39
C ARG A 27 -10.66 -11.10 16.86
N LEU A 28 -10.60 -11.67 15.65
CA LEU A 28 -9.35 -11.96 14.91
C LEU A 28 -8.67 -10.66 14.45
N SER A 29 -9.45 -9.71 13.94
CA SER A 29 -9.04 -8.33 13.59
C SER A 29 -8.44 -7.57 14.79
N MET A 30 -9.04 -7.73 15.98
CA MET A 30 -8.50 -7.19 17.24
C MET A 30 -7.21 -7.88 17.71
N GLN A 31 -6.91 -9.09 17.23
CA GLN A 31 -5.70 -9.86 17.57
C GLN A 31 -4.55 -9.62 16.56
N GLU A 32 -4.86 -9.36 15.28
CA GLU A 32 -3.89 -9.16 14.18
C GLU A 32 -3.47 -7.69 13.96
N ARG A 33 -3.51 -6.87 15.02
CA ARG A 33 -3.37 -5.40 14.94
C ARG A 33 -2.11 -4.99 14.18
N ALA A 34 -2.28 -4.19 13.12
CA ALA A 34 -1.28 -3.21 12.77
C ALA A 34 -1.18 -2.23 13.93
N ALA A 35 -0.07 -2.28 14.66
CA ALA A 35 0.17 -1.39 15.78
C ALA A 35 0.05 0.05 15.27
N ILE A 36 -0.82 0.84 15.93
CA ILE A 36 -0.78 2.29 15.79
C ILE A 36 0.67 2.70 16.01
N VAL A 37 1.23 3.49 15.09
CA VAL A 37 2.63 3.94 15.16
C VAL A 37 2.85 4.56 16.54
N PRO A 38 3.79 4.04 17.37
CA PRO A 38 4.01 4.57 18.70
C PRO A 38 4.39 6.05 18.64
N ALA A 39 3.95 6.83 19.62
CA ALA A 39 4.19 8.27 19.63
C ALA A 39 5.69 8.61 19.72
N GLU A 40 6.50 7.70 20.28
CA GLU A 40 7.95 7.82 20.42
C GLU A 40 8.69 7.67 19.09
N VAL A 41 8.07 7.01 18.09
CA VAL A 41 8.59 6.96 16.72
C VAL A 41 8.37 8.30 16.02
N LEU A 42 7.27 8.96 16.36
CA LEU A 42 6.77 10.16 15.69
C LEU A 42 7.34 11.45 16.27
N TYR A 43 7.40 11.53 17.60
CA TYR A 43 7.80 12.70 18.35
C TYR A 43 9.05 12.40 19.17
N HIS A 44 10.02 13.31 19.13
CA HIS A 44 11.19 13.19 19.98
C HIS A 44 10.81 13.27 21.48
N SER A 45 11.51 12.51 22.29
CA SER A 45 11.30 12.38 23.73
C SER A 45 11.46 13.72 24.46
N ARG A 46 10.34 14.35 24.80
CA ARG A 46 10.25 15.32 25.91
C ARG A 46 9.50 14.67 27.06
N ARG A 47 9.78 15.09 28.31
CA ARG A 47 8.87 14.77 29.44
C ARG A 47 7.55 15.47 29.18
N ASP A 48 6.44 14.75 29.20
CA ASP A 48 5.10 15.34 29.15
C ASP A 48 4.98 16.41 30.24
N ASP A 49 4.82 17.67 29.83
CA ASP A 49 4.65 18.83 30.71
C ASP A 49 3.16 19.21 30.79
N ALA A 50 2.79 20.14 31.67
CA ALA A 50 1.43 20.68 31.76
C ALA A 50 0.92 21.27 30.43
N HIS A 51 1.82 21.64 29.52
CA HIS A 51 1.54 22.33 28.27
C HIS A 51 1.37 21.42 27.05
N HIS A 52 1.74 20.13 27.12
CA HIS A 52 1.63 19.21 25.98
C HIS A 52 1.37 17.76 26.39
N ARG A 53 0.58 17.03 25.59
CA ARG A 53 0.25 15.62 25.87
C ARG A 53 0.08 14.84 24.58
N VAL A 54 0.47 13.56 24.57
CA VAL A 54 0.14 12.64 23.47
C VAL A 54 -1.29 12.15 23.64
N TYR A 55 -2.05 12.12 22.54
CA TYR A 55 -3.37 11.50 22.47
C TYR A 55 -3.40 10.48 21.34
N ILE A 56 -3.94 9.29 21.64
CA ILE A 56 -4.13 8.21 20.68
C ILE A 56 -5.62 7.98 20.57
N HIS A 57 -6.14 8.03 19.35
CA HIS A 57 -7.53 7.72 19.04
C HIS A 57 -7.62 6.47 18.20
N GLN A 58 -8.65 5.68 18.48
CA GLN A 58 -9.04 4.53 17.69
C GLN A 58 -10.55 4.42 17.72
N SER A 59 -11.16 4.30 16.54
CA SER A 59 -12.60 4.09 16.40
C SER A 59 -12.86 3.13 15.24
N GLU A 60 -13.95 2.39 15.32
CA GLU A 60 -14.34 1.45 14.27
C GLU A 60 -15.83 1.61 13.96
N GLU A 61 -16.17 1.51 12.69
CA GLU A 61 -17.54 1.67 12.20
C GLU A 61 -17.79 0.74 11.01
N ALA A 62 -18.91 0.03 11.02
CA ALA A 62 -19.38 -0.72 9.86
C ALA A 62 -20.12 0.24 8.92
N LEU A 63 -19.71 0.27 7.65
CA LEU A 63 -20.26 1.15 6.63
C LEU A 63 -20.90 0.33 5.52
N LEU A 64 -22.05 0.81 5.04
CA LEU A 64 -22.63 0.41 3.76
C LEU A 64 -22.27 1.46 2.71
N VAL A 65 -21.29 1.14 1.86
CA VAL A 65 -20.81 2.00 0.78
C VAL A 65 -21.02 1.27 -0.53
N THR A 66 -22.07 1.61 -1.26
CA THR A 66 -22.35 1.07 -2.59
C THR A 66 -21.92 2.09 -3.65
N SER A 67 -22.83 2.61 -4.48
CA SER A 67 -22.54 3.53 -5.57
C SER A 67 -22.38 5.00 -5.13
N ASN A 68 -22.72 5.32 -3.88
CA ASN A 68 -22.65 6.68 -3.34
C ASN A 68 -21.46 6.85 -2.40
N GLN A 69 -20.88 8.05 -2.44
CA GLN A 69 -19.85 8.48 -1.50
C GLN A 69 -20.39 8.48 -0.06
N SER A 70 -19.67 7.81 0.83
CA SER A 70 -19.93 7.83 2.26
C SER A 70 -18.94 8.74 2.97
N ASN A 71 -19.44 9.83 3.56
CA ASN A 71 -18.64 10.79 4.31
C ASN A 71 -18.74 10.53 5.80
N ARG A 72 -17.63 10.61 6.53
CA ARG A 72 -17.59 10.50 7.99
C ARG A 72 -16.60 11.47 8.59
N SER A 73 -16.96 12.07 9.73
CA SER A 73 -15.99 12.76 10.59
C SER A 73 -14.88 11.80 11.02
N PHE A 74 -13.66 12.30 11.21
CA PHE A 74 -12.54 11.44 11.57
C PHE A 74 -12.66 10.88 13.00
N ILE A 75 -13.12 11.71 13.94
CA ILE A 75 -13.40 11.29 15.33
C ILE A 75 -14.89 11.31 15.62
N GLN A 76 -15.30 10.47 16.58
CA GLN A 76 -16.67 10.44 17.09
C GLN A 76 -16.90 11.59 18.09
N HIS A 77 -18.17 11.88 18.35
CA HIS A 77 -18.55 12.97 19.26
C HIS A 77 -18.04 12.72 20.69
N GLU A 78 -17.98 11.45 21.11
CA GLU A 78 -17.44 11.03 22.40
C GLU A 78 -15.96 11.36 22.54
N SER A 79 -15.16 11.05 21.52
CA SER A 79 -13.74 11.40 21.46
C SER A 79 -13.52 12.91 21.47
N PHE A 80 -14.36 13.67 20.76
CA PHE A 80 -14.32 15.13 20.80
C PHE A 80 -14.59 15.66 22.22
N ASN A 81 -15.61 15.15 22.90
CA ASN A 81 -15.92 15.55 24.27
C ASN A 81 -14.78 15.20 25.25
N GLN A 82 -14.12 14.06 25.05
CA GLN A 82 -12.94 13.68 25.82
C GLN A 82 -11.77 14.66 25.60
N LEU A 83 -11.51 15.02 24.34
CA LEU A 83 -10.49 15.99 23.97
C LEU A 83 -10.78 17.38 24.56
N GLN A 84 -12.04 17.84 24.54
CA GLN A 84 -12.44 19.10 25.19
C GLN A 84 -12.20 19.09 26.71
N ARG A 85 -12.49 17.95 27.37
CA ARG A 85 -12.25 17.78 28.81
C ARG A 85 -10.77 17.71 29.19
N SER A 86 -9.87 17.50 28.22
CA SER A 86 -8.42 17.47 28.48
C SER A 86 -7.86 18.82 28.90
N GLY A 87 -8.58 19.92 28.62
CA GLY A 87 -8.14 21.29 28.85
C GLY A 87 -7.14 21.81 27.81
N MET A 88 -6.83 21.00 26.79
CA MET A 88 -5.97 21.36 25.67
C MET A 88 -6.77 22.09 24.58
N ARG A 89 -6.13 22.94 23.79
CA ARG A 89 -6.80 23.76 22.75
C ARG A 89 -6.47 23.32 21.33
N PHE A 90 -5.21 22.97 21.11
CA PHE A 90 -4.65 22.64 19.81
C PHE A 90 -4.27 21.17 19.74
N LEU A 91 -4.28 20.67 18.53
CA LEU A 91 -3.90 19.33 18.15
C LEU A 91 -2.97 19.44 16.95
N HIS A 92 -1.77 18.92 17.10
CA HIS A 92 -0.85 18.64 16.01
C HIS A 92 -1.17 17.26 15.46
N MET A 93 -1.65 17.21 14.22
CA MET A 93 -1.87 15.96 13.53
C MET A 93 -0.51 15.32 13.29
N GLY A 94 -0.35 14.08 13.72
CA GLY A 94 0.90 13.36 13.60
C GLY A 94 0.76 12.28 12.55
N VAL A 95 0.26 11.11 12.97
CA VAL A 95 -0.06 10.01 12.06
C VAL A 95 -1.56 9.80 12.08
N ILE A 96 -2.15 9.73 10.91
CA ILE A 96 -3.54 9.35 10.68
C ILE A 96 -3.50 7.99 9.97
N GLN A 97 -4.32 7.04 10.41
CA GLN A 97 -4.46 5.75 9.75
C GLN A 97 -5.92 5.37 9.54
N VAL A 98 -6.20 4.75 8.40
CA VAL A 98 -7.52 4.17 8.09
C VAL A 98 -7.33 2.76 7.60
N ARG A 99 -7.87 1.79 8.34
CA ARG A 99 -8.00 0.40 7.91
C ARG A 99 -9.36 0.22 7.26
N ILE A 100 -9.38 -0.34 6.07
CA ILE A 100 -10.59 -0.76 5.37
C ILE A 100 -10.54 -2.27 5.24
N GLN A 101 -11.55 -2.92 5.77
CA GLN A 101 -11.74 -4.35 5.66
C GLN A 101 -13.06 -4.63 4.95
N ILE A 102 -12.99 -5.49 3.95
CA ILE A 102 -14.17 -5.96 3.23
C ILE A 102 -14.90 -7.02 4.08
N LEU A 103 -16.22 -6.91 4.21
CA LEU A 103 -17.05 -7.88 4.96
C LEU A 103 -17.62 -8.98 4.06
N HIS A 104 -17.74 -8.72 2.75
CA HIS A 104 -18.37 -9.60 1.76
C HIS A 104 -17.66 -9.48 0.41
N ARG A 105 -17.80 -10.47 -0.49
CA ARG A 105 -17.22 -10.45 -1.86
C ARG A 105 -15.70 -10.37 -1.91
N GLN A 106 -15.04 -11.12 -1.02
CA GLN A 106 -13.62 -11.43 -1.19
C GLN A 106 -13.45 -12.10 -2.56
N GLU A 107 -12.42 -11.71 -3.32
CA GLU A 107 -12.11 -12.23 -4.67
C GLU A 107 -12.93 -11.70 -5.88
N GLU A 108 -13.84 -10.70 -5.72
CA GLU A 108 -14.60 -10.14 -6.86
C GLU A 108 -13.99 -8.90 -7.53
N GLY A 109 -12.72 -8.56 -7.27
CA GLY A 109 -12.09 -7.37 -7.89
C GLY A 109 -12.64 -6.05 -7.35
N THR A 110 -12.99 -6.01 -6.05
CA THR A 110 -13.58 -4.83 -5.41
C THR A 110 -12.50 -3.82 -5.09
N VAL A 111 -12.75 -2.54 -5.39
CA VAL A 111 -11.81 -1.44 -5.12
C VAL A 111 -12.50 -0.37 -4.29
N ALA A 112 -11.76 0.24 -3.37
CA ALA A 112 -12.21 1.42 -2.64
C ALA A 112 -11.29 2.61 -2.87
N LEU A 113 -11.89 3.79 -3.07
CA LEU A 113 -11.20 5.07 -3.03
C LEU A 113 -11.43 5.72 -1.67
N VAL A 114 -10.35 5.99 -0.95
CA VAL A 114 -10.34 6.68 0.34
C VAL A 114 -9.80 8.08 0.12
N VAL A 115 -10.56 9.08 0.55
CA VAL A 115 -10.22 10.49 0.40
C VAL A 115 -10.23 11.14 1.78
N PHE A 116 -9.10 11.75 2.15
CA PHE A 116 -8.96 12.53 3.37
C PHE A 116 -9.15 14.01 3.06
N ARG A 117 -9.96 14.68 3.88
CA ARG A 117 -10.40 16.06 3.61
C ARG A 117 -10.31 16.97 4.80
N ASP A 118 -9.93 18.22 4.53
CA ASP A 118 -10.12 19.39 5.39
C ASP A 118 -11.14 20.33 4.73
N ASN A 119 -12.39 20.25 5.20
CA ASN A 119 -13.49 21.04 4.65
C ASN A 119 -13.49 22.52 5.08
N LYS A 120 -12.45 23.02 5.77
CA LYS A 120 -12.23 24.46 5.87
C LYS A 120 -12.00 25.08 4.49
N TRP A 121 -11.41 24.31 3.58
CA TRP A 121 -11.15 24.69 2.20
C TRP A 121 -12.27 24.19 1.27
N ARG A 122 -12.40 24.80 0.09
CA ARG A 122 -13.41 24.43 -0.91
C ARG A 122 -12.77 23.81 -2.15
N GLY A 123 -13.51 22.91 -2.79
CA GLY A 123 -13.05 22.24 -4.02
C GLY A 123 -11.85 21.33 -3.75
N ASP A 124 -10.91 21.33 -4.68
CA ASP A 124 -9.74 20.42 -4.66
C ASP A 124 -8.81 20.68 -3.48
N GLN A 125 -8.75 21.92 -3.00
CA GLN A 125 -7.95 22.32 -1.83
C GLN A 125 -8.41 21.67 -0.54
N ALA A 126 -9.64 21.15 -0.50
CA ALA A 126 -10.13 20.41 0.65
C ALA A 126 -9.51 19.02 0.76
N ILE A 127 -8.90 18.49 -0.30
CA ILE A 127 -8.38 17.12 -0.33
C ILE A 127 -6.89 17.15 -0.05
N PHE A 128 -6.47 16.53 1.05
CA PHE A 128 -5.04 16.48 1.43
C PHE A 128 -4.42 15.09 1.27
N ALA A 129 -5.22 14.03 1.12
CA ALA A 129 -4.73 12.72 0.70
C ALA A 129 -5.82 11.93 -0.03
N THR A 130 -5.42 11.18 -1.06
CA THR A 130 -6.29 10.25 -1.79
C THR A 130 -5.56 8.94 -2.00
N ILE A 131 -6.30 7.85 -1.90
CA ILE A 131 -5.72 6.55 -2.18
C ILE A 131 -6.76 5.58 -2.72
N GLU A 132 -6.38 4.90 -3.78
CA GLU A 132 -7.12 3.77 -4.32
C GLU A 132 -6.56 2.48 -3.72
N VAL A 133 -7.45 1.63 -3.24
CA VAL A 133 -7.13 0.48 -2.42
C VAL A 133 -7.86 -0.72 -2.99
N ASP A 134 -7.10 -1.74 -3.38
CA ASP A 134 -7.65 -3.00 -3.84
C ASP A 134 -8.13 -3.83 -2.64
N LEU A 135 -9.44 -4.07 -2.56
CA LEU A 135 -10.09 -4.82 -1.49
C LEU A 135 -10.27 -6.31 -1.83
N THR A 136 -9.74 -6.78 -2.96
CA THR A 136 -9.86 -8.18 -3.40
C THR A 136 -9.27 -9.14 -2.38
N TYR A 137 -8.18 -8.74 -1.71
CA TYR A 137 -7.48 -9.55 -0.72
C TYR A 137 -7.23 -8.80 0.59
N GLY A 138 -7.80 -9.32 1.67
CA GLY A 138 -7.51 -8.90 3.04
C GLY A 138 -8.04 -7.51 3.43
N SER A 139 -7.62 -7.06 4.61
CA SER A 139 -7.80 -5.67 5.02
C SER A 139 -6.62 -4.84 4.54
N GLN A 140 -6.90 -3.61 4.18
CA GLN A 140 -5.91 -2.68 3.66
C GLN A 140 -5.81 -1.50 4.62
N ILE A 141 -4.60 -1.09 4.96
CA ILE A 141 -4.38 0.01 5.91
C ILE A 141 -3.66 1.13 5.22
N VAL A 142 -4.19 2.32 5.35
CA VAL A 142 -3.65 3.55 4.78
C VAL A 142 -3.11 4.39 5.91
N TYR A 143 -1.85 4.78 5.84
CA TYR A 143 -1.26 5.80 6.70
C TYR A 143 -1.14 7.11 5.94
N VAL A 144 -1.52 8.20 6.58
CA VAL A 144 -1.30 9.59 6.14
C VAL A 144 -0.60 10.30 7.28
N ILE A 145 0.49 11.00 6.99
CA ILE A 145 1.31 11.65 8.01
C ILE A 145 1.30 13.17 7.79
N PRO A 146 0.19 13.87 8.11
CA PRO A 146 0.07 15.29 7.83
C PRO A 146 0.75 16.11 8.95
N ASP A 147 1.74 16.92 8.61
CA ASP A 147 2.34 17.89 9.55
C ASP A 147 1.47 19.16 9.59
N THR A 148 0.41 19.14 10.40
CA THR A 148 -0.52 20.28 10.51
C THR A 148 -1.07 20.44 11.90
N MET A 149 -1.08 21.69 12.39
CA MET A 149 -1.71 22.04 13.65
C MET A 149 -3.12 22.63 13.43
N LEU A 150 -4.08 22.16 14.23
CA LEU A 150 -5.48 22.56 14.18
C LEU A 150 -6.01 22.77 15.61
N THR A 151 -7.09 23.53 15.75
CA THR A 151 -7.85 23.49 17.00
C THR A 151 -8.63 22.19 17.09
N ILE A 152 -8.89 21.71 18.31
CA ILE A 152 -9.65 20.46 18.52
C ILE A 152 -11.04 20.55 17.86
N SER A 153 -11.67 21.72 17.93
CA SER A 153 -12.95 22.00 17.28
C SER A 153 -12.83 21.96 15.75
N ASP A 154 -11.85 22.65 15.17
CA ASP A 154 -11.68 22.67 13.72
C ASP A 154 -11.36 21.27 13.17
N PHE A 155 -10.58 20.49 13.91
CA PHE A 155 -10.30 19.11 13.57
C PHE A 155 -11.60 18.29 13.51
N TYR A 156 -12.41 18.35 14.56
CA TYR A 156 -13.66 17.59 14.63
C TYR A 156 -14.68 17.99 13.56
N MET A 157 -14.81 19.29 13.28
CA MET A 157 -15.81 19.78 12.33
C MET A 157 -15.39 19.56 10.88
N ASN A 158 -14.11 19.74 10.57
CA ASN A 158 -13.65 19.86 9.18
C ASN A 158 -12.88 18.65 8.67
N ILE A 159 -12.22 17.88 9.55
CA ILE A 159 -11.43 16.72 9.13
C ILE A 159 -12.33 15.50 8.95
N GLN A 160 -12.37 15.01 7.72
CA GLN A 160 -13.30 13.96 7.32
C GLN A 160 -12.63 12.93 6.41
N ILE A 161 -13.22 11.74 6.38
CA ILE A 161 -12.91 10.71 5.39
C ILE A 161 -14.12 10.50 4.48
N SER A 162 -13.86 10.39 3.19
CA SER A 162 -14.84 9.97 2.20
C SER A 162 -14.40 8.62 1.63
N VAL A 163 -15.30 7.65 1.65
CA VAL A 163 -15.07 6.32 1.08
C VAL A 163 -16.03 6.14 -0.09
N LEU A 164 -15.49 5.72 -1.22
CA LEU A 164 -16.22 5.29 -2.39
C LEU A 164 -15.80 3.85 -2.72
N THR A 165 -16.71 3.04 -3.25
CA THR A 165 -16.40 1.68 -3.69
C THR A 165 -16.82 1.43 -5.12
N ARG A 166 -16.18 0.46 -5.76
CA ARG A 166 -16.56 -0.14 -7.04
C ARG A 166 -16.63 -1.65 -6.87
N GLY A 167 -17.59 -2.27 -7.55
CA GLY A 167 -17.90 -3.69 -7.39
C GLY A 167 -19.07 -3.98 -6.45
N TYR A 168 -19.72 -2.94 -5.91
CA TYR A 168 -20.92 -3.04 -5.06
C TYR A 168 -22.19 -2.45 -5.69
N GLU A 169 -22.19 -2.18 -6.99
CA GLU A 169 -23.28 -1.50 -7.72
C GLU A 169 -24.58 -2.32 -7.68
N ASN A 170 -24.46 -3.66 -7.69
CA ASN A 170 -25.58 -4.60 -7.67
C ASN A 170 -25.89 -5.13 -6.26
N TRP A 171 -25.24 -4.62 -5.22
CA TRP A 171 -25.45 -5.09 -3.85
C TRP A 171 -26.85 -4.71 -3.35
N ARG A 172 -27.64 -5.70 -2.92
CA ARG A 172 -28.99 -5.52 -2.37
C ARG A 172 -29.07 -6.19 -1.01
N ASN A 173 -29.74 -5.53 -0.06
CA ASN A 173 -30.14 -6.08 1.25
C ASN A 173 -29.03 -6.39 2.28
N GLY A 174 -27.87 -5.72 2.24
CA GLY A 174 -26.87 -5.82 3.30
C GLY A 174 -26.87 -4.61 4.25
N GLU A 175 -26.60 -4.85 5.53
CA GLU A 175 -26.50 -3.79 6.56
C GLU A 175 -25.18 -3.01 6.50
N ALA A 176 -24.09 -3.68 6.11
CA ALA A 176 -22.78 -3.09 5.88
C ALA A 176 -21.97 -3.96 4.91
N ASN A 177 -21.02 -3.37 4.20
CA ASN A 177 -20.09 -4.11 3.32
C ASN A 177 -18.62 -3.81 3.62
N LEU A 178 -18.34 -2.74 4.36
CA LEU A 178 -16.99 -2.38 4.82
C LEU A 178 -16.97 -2.25 6.35
N LEU A 179 -15.86 -2.66 6.95
CA LEU A 179 -15.49 -2.29 8.31
C LEU A 179 -14.34 -1.29 8.21
N VAL A 180 -14.56 -0.08 8.74
CA VAL A 180 -13.59 1.01 8.69
C VAL A 180 -13.08 1.32 10.09
N THR A 181 -11.80 1.08 10.32
CA THR A 181 -11.10 1.45 11.56
C THR A 181 -10.29 2.71 11.32
N ARG A 182 -10.58 3.79 12.05
CA ARG A 182 -9.81 5.05 12.04
C ARG A 182 -8.93 5.10 13.27
N GLY A 183 -7.63 5.28 13.06
CA GLY A 183 -6.66 5.50 14.13
C GLY A 183 -5.92 6.82 13.93
N MET A 184 -5.49 7.46 15.00
CA MET A 184 -4.55 8.57 14.91
C MET A 184 -3.67 8.69 16.14
N VAL A 185 -2.48 9.22 15.94
CA VAL A 185 -1.56 9.66 17.01
C VAL A 185 -1.29 11.14 16.81
N VAL A 186 -1.63 11.90 17.84
CA VAL A 186 -1.61 13.36 17.80
C VAL A 186 -0.98 13.90 19.07
N ARG A 187 -0.42 15.10 18.96
CA ARG A 187 0.10 15.82 20.13
C ARG A 187 -0.79 17.01 20.43
N LEU A 188 -1.29 17.07 21.64
CA LEU A 188 -2.12 18.14 22.14
C LEU A 188 -1.22 19.27 22.67
N SER A 189 -1.63 20.51 22.44
CA SER A 189 -0.97 21.71 22.95
C SER A 189 -1.97 22.76 23.43
N ASN A 190 -1.54 23.62 24.35
CA ASN A 190 -2.23 24.87 24.67
C ASN A 190 -1.71 26.08 23.90
N THR A 191 -0.57 25.94 23.24
CA THR A 191 0.02 26.97 22.40
C THR A 191 0.14 26.48 20.95
N PRO A 192 -0.13 27.36 19.98
CA PRO A 192 -0.20 26.99 18.58
C PRO A 192 1.15 26.98 17.85
N ASN A 193 2.20 27.48 18.48
CA ASN A 193 3.53 27.65 17.88
C ASN A 193 4.55 26.63 18.41
N VAL A 194 4.08 25.45 18.83
CA VAL A 194 5.00 24.41 19.30
C VAL A 194 5.58 23.72 18.07
N GLY A 195 6.81 24.08 17.70
CA GLY A 195 7.62 23.30 16.78
C GLY A 195 7.85 21.94 17.43
N PHE A 196 7.08 20.93 17.03
CA PHE A 196 7.32 19.57 17.48
C PHE A 196 8.42 18.98 16.61
N ALA A 197 9.54 18.57 17.23
CA ALA A 197 10.52 17.76 16.53
C ALA A 197 9.86 16.45 16.04
N TYR A 198 9.49 16.43 14.77
CA TYR A 198 8.67 15.43 14.09
C TYR A 198 9.50 14.80 12.96
N SER A 199 9.56 13.47 12.92
CA SER A 199 10.37 12.75 11.92
C SER A 199 9.49 11.82 11.10
N VAL A 200 9.21 12.23 9.86
CA VAL A 200 8.53 11.37 8.87
C VAL A 200 9.39 10.14 8.55
N ALA A 201 10.72 10.33 8.44
CA ALA A 201 11.66 9.26 8.13
C ALA A 201 11.60 8.11 9.14
N ASN A 202 11.54 8.43 10.44
CA ASN A 202 11.43 7.42 11.49
C ASN A 202 10.14 6.59 11.36
N VAL A 203 9.04 7.22 10.96
CA VAL A 203 7.77 6.54 10.73
C VAL A 203 7.87 5.62 9.52
N VAL A 204 8.48 6.08 8.43
CA VAL A 204 8.69 5.27 7.22
C VAL A 204 9.54 4.04 7.54
N ASP A 205 10.64 4.20 8.28
CA ASP A 205 11.51 3.10 8.70
C ASP A 205 10.80 2.14 9.65
N TYR A 206 10.03 2.66 10.61
CA TYR A 206 9.21 1.86 11.51
C TYR A 206 8.19 1.03 10.71
N LEU A 207 7.45 1.66 9.80
CA LEU A 207 6.48 1.00 8.94
C LEU A 207 7.17 -0.08 8.07
N ALA A 208 8.29 0.24 7.44
CA ALA A 208 9.07 -0.72 6.63
C ALA A 208 9.54 -1.93 7.46
N SER A 209 10.01 -1.71 8.69
CA SER A 209 10.42 -2.80 9.60
C SER A 209 9.26 -3.69 10.06
N HIS A 210 8.02 -3.19 10.00
CA HIS A 210 6.80 -3.92 10.33
C HIS A 210 6.08 -4.49 9.09
N GLY A 211 6.77 -4.58 7.95
CA GLY A 211 6.25 -5.18 6.72
C GLY A 211 5.30 -4.28 5.94
N VAL A 212 5.22 -2.99 6.28
CA VAL A 212 4.43 -1.99 5.53
C VAL A 212 5.27 -1.47 4.39
N ARG A 213 4.78 -1.53 3.15
CA ARG A 213 5.48 -0.95 2.00
C ARG A 213 4.96 0.48 1.77
N ALA A 214 5.79 1.48 2.04
CA ALA A 214 5.51 2.85 1.63
C ALA A 214 5.41 2.91 0.09
N LEU A 215 4.30 3.41 -0.44
CA LEU A 215 4.20 3.74 -1.85
C LEU A 215 4.80 5.15 -2.02
N PRO A 216 5.67 5.38 -3.02
CA PRO A 216 6.22 6.72 -3.24
C PRO A 216 5.09 7.70 -3.59
N GLU A 217 5.20 8.92 -3.05
CA GLU A 217 4.23 10.02 -3.24
C GLU A 217 3.89 10.18 -4.72
N ARG A 218 2.61 10.05 -5.07
CA ARG A 218 2.08 10.50 -6.35
C ARG A 218 1.10 11.61 -6.07
N ARG A 219 1.51 12.86 -6.31
CA ARG A 219 0.59 14.01 -6.29
C ARG A 219 -0.34 13.86 -7.49
N TYR A 220 -1.58 13.47 -7.23
CA TYR A 220 -2.65 13.54 -8.21
C TYR A 220 -3.38 14.86 -8.04
N ASN A 221 -3.58 15.61 -9.12
CA ASN A 221 -4.63 16.63 -9.12
C ASN A 221 -5.98 15.93 -9.23
N THR A 222 -7.04 16.54 -8.70
CA THR A 222 -8.40 15.97 -8.79
C THR A 222 -8.81 15.69 -10.24
N SER A 223 -8.28 16.46 -11.21
CA SER A 223 -8.45 16.22 -12.65
C SER A 223 -7.80 14.94 -13.17
N ASP A 224 -6.74 14.45 -12.53
CA ASP A 224 -6.04 13.21 -12.93
C ASP A 224 -6.83 11.96 -12.50
N VAL A 225 -7.61 12.07 -11.41
CA VAL A 225 -8.52 11.02 -10.94
C VAL A 225 -9.81 10.95 -11.77
N LEU A 226 -10.21 12.06 -12.41
CA LEU A 226 -11.36 12.09 -13.34
C LEU A 226 -11.16 11.19 -14.57
N GLY A 227 -9.92 10.91 -14.97
CA GLY A 227 -9.57 9.98 -16.04
C GLY A 227 -9.81 8.51 -15.69
N GLN A 228 -10.00 8.19 -14.41
CA GLN A 228 -10.35 6.87 -13.88
C GLN A 228 -11.74 6.90 -13.22
N ASN A 229 -12.74 7.58 -13.81
CA ASN A 229 -14.19 7.51 -13.54
C ASN A 229 -14.68 7.69 -12.07
N TRP A 230 -13.90 8.21 -11.12
CA TRP A 230 -14.38 8.40 -9.74
C TRP A 230 -15.03 9.79 -9.59
N ILE A 231 -16.33 9.85 -9.27
CA ILE A 231 -17.06 11.12 -9.11
C ILE A 231 -17.07 11.52 -7.64
N ILE A 232 -16.16 12.42 -7.28
CA ILE A 232 -15.98 12.94 -5.93
C ILE A 232 -16.97 14.09 -5.68
N ARG A 233 -17.86 13.94 -4.69
CA ARG A 233 -18.88 14.94 -4.31
C ARG A 233 -18.47 15.74 -3.07
N GLN A 234 -19.08 16.91 -2.88
CA GLN A 234 -18.95 17.69 -1.65
C GLN A 234 -19.45 16.92 -0.43
N SER A 235 -18.90 17.23 0.75
CA SER A 235 -19.32 16.55 1.97
C SER A 235 -20.74 16.93 2.38
N THR A 236 -21.45 15.97 2.96
CA THR A 236 -22.84 16.09 3.45
C THR A 236 -22.96 15.77 4.94
N VAL A 237 -21.84 15.72 5.69
CA VAL A 237 -21.87 15.39 7.12
C VAL A 237 -22.58 16.49 7.91
N ASN A 238 -23.57 16.12 8.72
CA ASN A 238 -24.27 17.03 9.62
C ASN A 238 -23.31 17.45 10.75
N ILE A 239 -22.90 18.72 10.73
CA ILE A 239 -22.07 19.32 11.77
C ILE A 239 -22.94 19.46 13.05
N PRO A 240 -22.48 19.01 14.22
CA PRO A 240 -23.23 19.18 15.46
C PRO A 240 -23.44 20.66 15.76
N MET A 241 -24.70 21.04 15.96
CA MET A 241 -25.08 22.42 16.24
C MET A 241 -24.98 22.71 17.74
N GLN A 242 -24.52 23.91 18.10
CA GLN A 242 -24.53 24.40 19.47
C GLN A 242 -25.67 25.41 19.65
N PRO A 243 -26.44 25.35 20.74
CA PRO A 243 -27.46 26.36 21.02
C PRO A 243 -26.79 27.68 21.38
N THR A 244 -27.21 28.78 20.75
CA THR A 244 -26.72 30.12 21.07
C THR A 244 -27.53 30.79 22.18
N GLU A 245 -28.65 30.20 22.58
CA GLU A 245 -29.51 30.72 23.62
C GLU A 245 -30.01 29.62 24.55
N VAL A 246 -30.16 29.95 25.83
CA VAL A 246 -30.70 29.06 26.85
C VAL A 246 -31.78 29.81 27.63
N SER A 247 -33.02 29.38 27.52
CA SER A 247 -34.14 29.88 28.31
C SER A 247 -34.32 28.99 29.56
N THR A 248 -34.32 29.62 30.73
CA THR A 248 -34.54 28.94 32.02
C THR A 248 -35.92 29.24 32.56
N ARG A 249 -36.67 28.21 32.95
CA ARG A 249 -37.96 28.37 33.64
C ARG A 249 -37.96 27.60 34.96
N ASN A 250 -38.32 28.29 36.04
CA ASN A 250 -38.53 27.65 37.33
C ASN A 250 -39.91 26.99 37.37
N LEU A 251 -39.94 25.71 37.70
CA LEU A 251 -41.16 24.93 37.89
C LEU A 251 -41.69 25.12 39.32
N LEU A 252 -43.00 24.89 39.51
CA LEU A 252 -43.70 25.09 40.79
C LEU A 252 -43.17 24.21 41.93
N ASP A 253 -42.40 23.18 41.63
CA ASP A 253 -41.76 22.25 42.57
C ASP A 253 -40.29 22.61 42.88
N GLY A 254 -39.82 23.78 42.43
CA GLY A 254 -38.45 24.26 42.65
C GLY A 254 -37.41 23.70 41.68
N ARG A 255 -37.79 22.86 40.71
CA ARG A 255 -36.87 22.39 39.66
C ARG A 255 -36.70 23.44 38.56
N ILE A 256 -35.50 23.49 37.97
CA ILE A 256 -35.18 24.40 36.86
C ILE A 256 -35.30 23.61 35.55
N SER A 257 -36.15 24.08 34.64
CA SER A 257 -36.21 23.62 33.26
C SER A 257 -35.29 24.49 32.40
N LEU A 258 -34.38 23.84 31.68
CA LEU A 258 -33.50 24.46 30.69
C LEU A 258 -34.04 24.11 29.30
N HIS A 259 -34.32 25.13 28.49
CA HIS A 259 -34.66 24.98 27.09
C HIS A 259 -33.60 25.67 26.24
N PHE A 260 -33.08 24.96 25.25
CA PHE A 260 -31.99 25.43 24.40
C PHE A 260 -32.59 25.90 23.07
N GLU A 261 -32.33 27.15 22.70
CA GLU A 261 -32.91 27.80 21.53
C GLU A 261 -31.77 28.28 20.60
N ASN A 262 -32.13 28.56 19.34
CA ASN A 262 -31.24 29.17 18.35
C ASN A 262 -29.94 28.38 18.12
N TYR A 263 -30.04 27.21 17.52
CA TYR A 263 -28.88 26.38 17.20
C TYR A 263 -28.07 26.95 16.02
N GLN A 264 -26.75 27.13 16.20
CA GLN A 264 -25.82 27.49 15.14
C GLN A 264 -24.70 26.45 15.01
N ALA A 265 -24.13 26.32 13.81
CA ALA A 265 -22.90 25.57 13.63
C ALA A 265 -21.81 26.21 14.48
N SER A 266 -21.10 25.42 15.30
CA SER A 266 -20.01 25.92 16.14
C SER A 266 -19.00 26.64 15.23
N THR A 267 -18.85 27.96 15.40
CA THR A 267 -17.96 28.75 14.56
C THR A 267 -16.51 28.55 14.98
N THR A 268 -15.67 28.46 13.96
CA THR A 268 -14.21 28.41 13.98
C THR A 268 -13.63 29.32 15.07
N SER A 269 -12.80 28.78 15.95
CA SER A 269 -12.00 29.58 16.87
C SER A 269 -11.13 30.55 16.08
N SER A 270 -10.92 31.77 16.60
CA SER A 270 -10.00 32.76 16.03
C SER A 270 -8.65 32.12 15.69
N PRO A 271 -8.00 32.51 14.58
CA PRO A 271 -6.68 32.01 14.23
C PRO A 271 -5.73 32.16 15.42
N PRO A 272 -4.86 31.17 15.66
CA PRO A 272 -3.92 31.23 16.76
C PRO A 272 -3.04 32.48 16.72
N THR A 273 -2.85 33.12 17.88
CA THR A 273 -1.88 34.22 18.03
C THR A 273 -0.51 33.62 18.32
N TYR A 274 0.44 33.80 17.41
CA TYR A 274 1.81 33.27 17.51
C TYR A 274 2.57 34.00 18.63
N LYS A 275 3.25 33.23 19.49
CA LYS A 275 4.23 33.75 20.46
C LYS A 275 5.61 33.20 20.06
N GLU A 276 6.56 34.10 19.83
CA GLU A 276 7.95 33.77 19.43
C GLU A 276 8.75 33.05 20.53
N GLN A 277 8.27 33.06 21.79
CA GLN A 277 8.99 32.46 22.93
C GLN A 277 8.88 30.92 23.05
N ASP A 278 8.00 30.28 22.27
CA ASP A 278 7.79 28.83 22.28
C ASP A 278 8.43 28.11 21.08
N GLU A 279 9.22 28.82 20.26
CA GLU A 279 9.87 28.25 19.07
C GLU A 279 11.03 27.31 19.47
N GLU A 280 10.96 26.04 19.06
CA GLU A 280 12.16 25.21 18.91
C GLU A 280 12.86 25.62 17.62
N VAL A 281 14.15 25.92 17.72
CA VAL A 281 15.04 26.19 16.58
C VAL A 281 15.04 24.95 15.67
N GLN A 282 14.46 25.09 14.47
CA GLN A 282 14.72 24.14 13.38
C GLN A 282 16.22 24.20 13.06
N SER A 283 16.88 23.05 12.98
CA SER A 283 18.24 22.99 12.41
C SER A 283 18.18 23.50 10.97
N ASP A 284 19.07 24.41 10.60
CA ASP A 284 19.14 25.18 9.34
C ASP A 284 19.34 24.36 8.05
N GLU A 285 18.98 23.08 8.02
CA GLU A 285 19.05 22.23 6.85
C GLU A 285 17.76 21.41 6.72
N GLU A 286 16.74 22.01 6.11
CA GLU A 286 15.87 21.40 5.10
C GLU A 286 14.66 22.32 4.83
N GLU A 287 14.48 22.75 3.59
CA GLU A 287 13.27 23.42 3.14
C GLU A 287 12.06 22.51 3.38
N VAL A 288 11.20 22.90 4.34
CA VAL A 288 9.96 22.20 4.67
C VAL A 288 8.98 22.33 3.50
N HIS A 289 9.05 21.39 2.56
CA HIS A 289 7.88 21.04 1.77
C HIS A 289 6.98 20.19 2.65
N SER A 290 5.76 20.66 2.91
CA SER A 290 4.68 19.92 3.56
C SER A 290 4.37 18.63 2.77
N GLN A 291 5.11 17.56 3.04
CA GLN A 291 5.03 16.28 2.36
C GLN A 291 3.97 15.41 3.04
N HIS A 292 2.89 15.12 2.33
CA HIS A 292 1.87 14.16 2.77
C HIS A 292 2.31 12.77 2.31
N LEU A 293 2.87 11.96 3.21
CA LEU A 293 3.28 10.59 2.89
C LEU A 293 2.08 9.64 3.01
N ILE A 294 1.81 8.87 1.95
CA ILE A 294 0.75 7.84 1.90
C ILE A 294 1.41 6.46 1.88
N SER A 295 1.18 5.65 2.90
CA SER A 295 1.71 4.27 2.97
C SER A 295 0.58 3.26 3.06
N VAL A 296 0.70 2.15 2.33
CA VAL A 296 -0.30 1.07 2.32
C VAL A 296 0.28 -0.17 2.98
N LEU A 297 -0.43 -0.67 3.99
CA LEU A 297 -0.25 -2.01 4.54
C LEU A 297 -1.21 -2.92 3.78
N THR A 298 -0.67 -3.60 2.77
CA THR A 298 -1.29 -4.80 2.21
C THR A 298 -0.96 -5.96 3.15
N HIS A 299 -1.96 -6.59 3.75
CA HIS A 299 -1.74 -7.88 4.40
C HIS A 299 -1.45 -8.92 3.31
N GLU A 300 -0.19 -9.07 2.93
CA GLU A 300 0.24 -10.24 2.16
C GLU A 300 0.15 -11.46 3.07
N GLU A 301 -0.54 -12.50 2.63
CA GLU A 301 -0.53 -13.77 3.36
C GLU A 301 0.92 -14.24 3.55
N PRO A 302 1.28 -14.84 4.70
CA PRO A 302 2.64 -15.30 4.91
C PRO A 302 2.97 -16.52 4.03
N LEU A 303 4.22 -16.63 3.58
CA LEU A 303 4.75 -17.87 3.03
C LEU A 303 4.81 -18.94 4.13
N LEU A 304 3.92 -19.93 4.06
CA LEU A 304 3.90 -21.03 5.03
C LEU A 304 4.89 -22.11 4.60
N VAL A 305 5.73 -22.56 5.51
CA VAL A 305 6.75 -23.59 5.24
C VAL A 305 6.63 -24.73 6.25
N LYS A 306 6.52 -25.96 5.73
CA LYS A 306 6.56 -27.19 6.52
C LYS A 306 7.86 -27.92 6.25
N LYS A 307 8.63 -28.20 7.31
CA LYS A 307 9.75 -29.15 7.22
C LYS A 307 9.20 -30.57 7.11
N ILE A 308 9.49 -31.24 6.00
CA ILE A 308 9.24 -32.67 5.80
C ILE A 308 10.36 -33.46 6.48
N ASP A 309 11.59 -32.97 6.32
CA ASP A 309 12.77 -33.45 7.04
C ASP A 309 13.10 -32.45 8.17
N PRO A 310 13.17 -32.88 9.44
CA PRO A 310 13.51 -32.01 10.58
C PRO A 310 14.83 -31.25 10.40
N SER A 311 15.76 -31.81 9.62
CA SER A 311 17.08 -31.26 9.36
C SER A 311 17.15 -30.30 8.17
N ALA A 312 16.02 -30.07 7.49
CA ALA A 312 15.93 -29.09 6.41
C ALA A 312 16.15 -27.66 6.94
N GLN A 313 16.73 -26.80 6.10
CA GLN A 313 16.89 -25.38 6.40
C GLN A 313 15.65 -24.62 5.92
N LEU A 314 15.17 -23.67 6.73
CA LEU A 314 14.09 -22.80 6.30
C LEU A 314 14.62 -21.78 5.28
N PRO A 315 13.84 -21.44 4.24
CA PRO A 315 14.22 -20.37 3.32
C PRO A 315 14.33 -19.04 4.06
N GLN A 316 15.40 -18.29 3.79
CA GLN A 316 15.64 -16.99 4.44
C GLN A 316 16.11 -15.95 3.44
N ARG A 317 15.71 -14.71 3.67
CA ARG A 317 16.26 -13.54 2.97
C ARG A 317 17.54 -13.12 3.68
N LYS A 318 18.62 -12.93 2.92
CA LYS A 318 19.91 -12.48 3.48
C LYS A 318 19.97 -10.98 3.75
N THR A 319 19.16 -10.19 3.06
CA THR A 319 19.09 -8.73 3.22
C THR A 319 17.64 -8.27 3.10
N LEU A 320 17.34 -7.07 3.64
CA LEU A 320 16.01 -6.47 3.57
C LEU A 320 15.55 -6.14 2.14
N GLY A 321 16.48 -6.00 1.19
CA GLY A 321 16.20 -5.76 -0.23
C GLY A 321 16.24 -7.01 -1.11
N ALA A 322 16.53 -8.19 -0.56
CA ALA A 322 16.66 -9.41 -1.36
C ALA A 322 15.31 -9.81 -1.98
N ALA A 323 15.28 -10.05 -3.29
CA ALA A 323 14.07 -10.46 -4.00
C ALA A 323 13.62 -11.89 -3.66
N GLY A 324 14.57 -12.80 -3.38
CA GLY A 324 14.29 -14.21 -3.13
C GLY A 324 14.74 -14.72 -1.76
N TYR A 325 14.16 -15.84 -1.36
CA TYR A 325 14.54 -16.63 -0.18
C TYR A 325 15.54 -17.70 -0.58
N ASP A 326 16.72 -17.72 0.02
CA ASP A 326 17.75 -18.71 -0.32
C ASP A 326 17.22 -20.14 -0.02
N LEU A 327 17.34 -21.03 -1.00
CA LEU A 327 16.98 -22.44 -0.90
C LEU A 327 18.23 -23.29 -0.74
N ALA A 328 18.29 -24.04 0.36
CA ALA A 328 19.38 -24.98 0.66
C ALA A 328 19.01 -26.41 0.26
N ILE A 329 19.98 -27.16 -0.26
CA ILE A 329 19.78 -28.59 -0.47
C ILE A 329 19.86 -29.36 0.85
N ASN A 330 19.02 -30.38 1.03
CA ASN A 330 18.92 -31.12 2.28
C ASN A 330 19.92 -32.29 2.36
N ARG A 331 20.53 -32.68 1.24
CA ARG A 331 21.54 -33.74 1.16
C ARG A 331 22.65 -33.33 0.21
N ALA A 332 23.86 -33.80 0.48
CA ALA A 332 24.96 -33.69 -0.48
C ALA A 332 24.61 -34.52 -1.72
N GLN A 333 24.77 -33.94 -2.90
CA GLN A 333 24.41 -34.58 -4.16
C GLN A 333 25.18 -33.93 -5.30
N ASP A 334 25.75 -34.78 -6.14
CA ASP A 334 26.55 -34.33 -7.27
C ASP A 334 25.69 -34.12 -8.51
N ILE A 335 26.13 -33.21 -9.38
CA ILE A 335 25.57 -33.01 -10.70
C ILE A 335 26.64 -33.39 -11.72
N PRO A 336 26.55 -34.56 -12.36
CA PRO A 336 27.50 -34.96 -13.38
C PRO A 336 27.61 -33.92 -14.49
N ARG A 337 28.77 -33.84 -15.14
CA ARG A 337 29.00 -32.96 -16.29
C ARG A 337 27.90 -33.11 -17.35
N ASN A 338 27.51 -32.01 -18.00
CA ASN A 338 26.50 -32.00 -19.06
C ASN A 338 25.20 -32.76 -18.72
N SER A 339 24.77 -32.71 -17.47
CA SER A 339 23.61 -33.46 -16.98
C SER A 339 22.70 -32.62 -16.10
N ARG A 340 21.59 -33.23 -15.64
CA ARG A 340 20.65 -32.60 -14.73
C ARG A 340 20.46 -33.45 -13.48
N SER A 341 20.32 -32.78 -12.35
CA SER A 341 19.98 -33.39 -11.07
C SER A 341 18.77 -32.71 -10.46
N LEU A 342 17.91 -33.51 -9.85
CA LEU A 342 16.81 -33.03 -9.03
C LEU A 342 17.26 -33.07 -7.57
N LEU A 343 17.42 -31.90 -6.97
CA LEU A 343 17.97 -31.73 -5.64
C LEU A 343 16.83 -31.48 -4.64
N THR A 344 16.85 -32.21 -3.53
CA THR A 344 15.82 -32.14 -2.49
C THR A 344 16.10 -31.03 -1.48
N THR A 345 15.05 -30.34 -1.03
CA THR A 345 15.16 -29.28 -0.01
C THR A 345 14.63 -29.69 1.36
N GLY A 346 13.86 -30.78 1.44
CA GLY A 346 13.24 -31.26 2.67
C GLY A 346 12.09 -30.38 3.19
N ILE A 347 11.59 -29.43 2.39
CA ILE A 347 10.48 -28.54 2.75
C ILE A 347 9.31 -28.66 1.78
N SER A 348 8.10 -28.46 2.30
CA SER A 348 6.89 -28.14 1.55
C SER A 348 6.52 -26.69 1.83
N ILE A 349 5.88 -26.03 0.86
CA ILE A 349 5.45 -24.65 1.01
C ILE A 349 3.97 -24.49 0.67
N GLN A 350 3.39 -23.43 1.18
CA GLN A 350 2.15 -22.84 0.70
C GLN A 350 2.42 -21.35 0.48
N VAL A 351 2.38 -20.95 -0.77
CA VAL A 351 2.61 -19.56 -1.19
C VAL A 351 1.34 -18.73 -1.00
N PRO A 352 1.46 -17.39 -0.92
CA PRO A 352 0.31 -16.50 -0.86
C PRO A 352 -0.59 -16.63 -2.10
N GLN A 353 -1.89 -16.45 -1.95
CA GLN A 353 -2.82 -16.44 -3.09
C GLN A 353 -2.42 -15.39 -4.14
N GLY A 354 -2.65 -15.70 -5.42
CA GLY A 354 -2.27 -14.81 -6.55
C GLY A 354 -0.77 -14.81 -6.86
N THR A 355 0.01 -15.69 -6.21
CA THR A 355 1.44 -15.86 -6.50
C THR A 355 1.76 -17.30 -6.86
N TYR A 356 2.90 -17.49 -7.51
CA TYR A 356 3.60 -18.78 -7.57
C TYR A 356 5.03 -18.61 -7.09
N ALA A 357 5.68 -19.72 -6.69
CA ALA A 357 7.07 -19.69 -6.28
C ALA A 357 7.97 -20.09 -7.45
N ARG A 358 8.73 -19.14 -7.98
CA ARG A 358 9.78 -19.43 -8.96
C ARG A 358 11.06 -19.85 -8.27
N VAL A 359 11.60 -21.00 -8.67
CA VAL A 359 12.95 -21.44 -8.29
C VAL A 359 13.94 -20.80 -9.26
N ALA A 360 14.65 -19.79 -8.77
CA ALA A 360 15.60 -19.00 -9.54
C ALA A 360 17.05 -19.33 -9.16
N PRO A 361 18.01 -19.19 -10.10
CA PRO A 361 19.41 -19.32 -9.75
C PRO A 361 19.87 -18.18 -8.83
N ARG A 362 20.84 -18.48 -7.95
CA ARG A 362 21.65 -17.43 -7.30
C ARG A 362 22.72 -16.97 -8.28
N SER A 363 23.00 -15.66 -8.34
CA SER A 363 24.04 -15.12 -9.23
C SER A 363 25.38 -15.80 -9.03
N SER A 364 25.74 -16.11 -7.78
CA SER A 364 26.95 -16.88 -7.47
C SER A 364 26.94 -18.28 -8.08
N ALA A 365 25.81 -19.00 -8.04
CA ALA A 365 25.71 -20.36 -8.57
C ALA A 365 25.84 -20.38 -10.11
N SER A 366 25.29 -19.37 -10.79
CA SER A 366 25.45 -19.22 -12.24
C SER A 366 26.86 -18.79 -12.63
N LEU A 367 27.48 -17.86 -11.88
CA LEU A 367 28.80 -17.33 -12.22
C LEU A 367 29.94 -18.29 -11.88
N THR A 368 29.92 -18.93 -10.71
CA THR A 368 31.08 -19.72 -10.24
C THR A 368 30.97 -21.20 -10.53
N LYS A 369 29.74 -21.73 -10.65
CA LYS A 369 29.48 -23.14 -10.91
C LYS A 369 28.80 -23.41 -12.25
N GLU A 370 28.42 -22.37 -13.01
CA GLU A 370 27.77 -22.49 -14.32
C GLU A 370 26.51 -23.40 -14.30
N ILE A 371 25.77 -23.34 -13.19
CA ILE A 371 24.54 -24.10 -13.01
C ILE A 371 23.36 -23.27 -13.53
N LEU A 372 22.55 -23.89 -14.40
CA LEU A 372 21.23 -23.37 -14.77
C LEU A 372 20.17 -23.98 -13.87
N ILE A 373 19.29 -23.13 -13.35
CA ILE A 373 18.22 -23.52 -12.43
C ILE A 373 16.92 -22.92 -12.93
N GLY A 374 15.85 -23.71 -12.86
CA GLY A 374 14.50 -23.25 -13.14
C GLY A 374 13.47 -24.13 -12.47
N GLY A 375 12.31 -23.56 -12.18
CA GLY A 375 11.18 -24.28 -11.63
C GLY A 375 10.03 -23.34 -11.34
N VAL A 376 8.82 -23.81 -11.63
CA VAL A 376 7.56 -23.18 -11.27
C VAL A 376 6.95 -24.07 -10.20
N ILE A 377 6.76 -23.53 -9.00
CA ILE A 377 6.05 -24.20 -7.92
C ILE A 377 4.67 -23.55 -7.82
N ASP A 378 3.66 -24.30 -8.26
CA ASP A 378 2.27 -23.85 -8.29
C ASP A 378 1.71 -23.62 -6.88
N SER A 379 0.70 -22.77 -6.78
CA SER A 379 0.14 -22.34 -5.50
C SER A 379 -0.60 -23.45 -4.75
N ASP A 380 -1.07 -24.48 -5.45
CA ASP A 380 -1.72 -25.67 -4.91
C ASP A 380 -0.76 -26.84 -4.67
N TYR A 381 0.52 -26.70 -5.02
CA TYR A 381 1.52 -27.72 -4.74
C TYR A 381 1.79 -27.81 -3.24
N ARG A 382 1.69 -29.03 -2.68
CA ARG A 382 1.98 -29.32 -1.26
C ARG A 382 3.06 -30.40 -1.08
N GLY A 383 3.67 -30.84 -2.17
CA GLY A 383 4.78 -31.79 -2.15
C GLY A 383 6.08 -31.14 -1.68
N GLU A 384 7.19 -31.88 -1.80
CA GLU A 384 8.51 -31.36 -1.50
C GLU A 384 8.99 -30.41 -2.61
N VAL A 385 9.42 -29.20 -2.24
CA VAL A 385 10.09 -28.28 -3.16
C VAL A 385 11.43 -28.90 -3.58
N LYS A 386 11.66 -29.01 -4.88
CA LYS A 386 12.91 -29.55 -5.43
C LYS A 386 13.52 -28.56 -6.40
N ILE A 387 14.85 -28.54 -6.44
CA ILE A 387 15.62 -27.69 -7.34
C ILE A 387 16.04 -28.55 -8.51
N LEU A 388 15.53 -28.24 -9.70
CA LEU A 388 16.04 -28.83 -10.95
C LEU A 388 17.25 -28.01 -11.39
N ALA A 389 18.43 -28.63 -11.31
CA ALA A 389 19.70 -28.01 -11.63
C ALA A 389 20.34 -28.70 -12.83
N PHE A 390 20.85 -27.90 -13.78
CA PHE A 390 21.57 -28.36 -14.96
C PHE A 390 23.02 -27.92 -14.87
N ASN A 391 23.93 -28.88 -14.98
CA ASN A 391 25.35 -28.63 -15.10
C ASN A 391 25.69 -28.48 -16.59
N THR A 392 26.11 -27.27 -16.99
CA THR A 392 26.49 -26.96 -18.38
C THR A 392 27.99 -27.14 -18.64
N THR A 393 28.75 -27.52 -17.62
CA THR A 393 30.20 -27.67 -17.71
C THR A 393 30.61 -29.09 -18.11
N ASN A 394 31.86 -29.21 -18.51
CA ASN A 394 32.52 -30.49 -18.78
C ASN A 394 33.13 -31.14 -17.52
N THR A 395 32.78 -30.66 -16.33
CA THR A 395 33.26 -31.14 -15.03
C THR A 395 32.11 -31.48 -14.11
N ASP A 396 32.26 -32.48 -13.25
CA ASP A 396 31.24 -32.81 -12.28
C ASP A 396 31.18 -31.73 -11.19
N ILE A 397 29.97 -31.38 -10.74
CA ILE A 397 29.75 -30.38 -9.68
C ILE A 397 29.38 -31.12 -8.41
N TYR A 398 30.19 -30.93 -7.37
CA TYR A 398 29.95 -31.47 -6.04
C TYR A 398 29.22 -30.43 -5.19
N LEU A 399 28.05 -30.80 -4.65
CA LEU A 399 27.28 -29.92 -3.76
C LEU A 399 27.22 -30.50 -2.35
N GLN A 400 27.48 -29.64 -1.38
CA GLN A 400 27.43 -30.03 0.02
C GLN A 400 26.03 -29.86 0.59
N ARG A 401 25.72 -30.66 1.61
CA ARG A 401 24.48 -30.50 2.36
C ARG A 401 24.38 -29.07 2.89
N HIS A 402 23.17 -28.52 2.83
CA HIS A 402 22.82 -27.15 3.23
C HIS A 402 23.46 -26.05 2.39
N GLU A 403 24.07 -26.39 1.26
CA GLU A 403 24.52 -25.40 0.30
C GLU A 403 23.34 -24.72 -0.40
N CYS A 404 23.32 -23.38 -0.41
CA CYS A 404 22.29 -22.60 -1.09
C CYS A 404 22.69 -22.31 -2.53
N ILE A 405 22.07 -22.98 -3.50
CA ILE A 405 22.36 -22.79 -4.93
C ILE A 405 21.22 -22.09 -5.69
N ALA A 406 20.02 -22.08 -5.11
CA ALA A 406 18.83 -21.46 -5.68
C ALA A 406 18.21 -20.49 -4.69
N GLN A 407 17.27 -19.70 -5.18
CA GLN A 407 16.41 -18.85 -4.37
C GLN A 407 14.97 -18.97 -4.85
N LEU A 408 14.03 -18.85 -3.92
CA LEU A 408 12.60 -18.83 -4.18
C LEU A 408 12.15 -17.39 -4.33
N ILE A 409 11.53 -17.04 -5.45
CA ILE A 409 10.95 -15.71 -5.70
C ILE A 409 9.44 -15.90 -5.79
N LEU A 410 8.69 -15.16 -4.98
CA LEU A 410 7.23 -15.13 -5.05
C LEU A 410 6.84 -14.15 -6.15
N GLU A 411 6.31 -14.66 -7.25
CA GLU A 411 5.91 -13.84 -8.37
C GLU A 411 4.39 -13.71 -8.43
N HIS A 412 3.91 -12.47 -8.49
CA HIS A 412 2.50 -12.18 -8.71
C HIS A 412 2.11 -12.55 -10.14
N ILE A 413 0.97 -13.23 -10.25
CA ILE A 413 0.41 -13.65 -11.53
C ILE A 413 -1.08 -13.32 -11.59
N SER A 414 -1.59 -13.24 -12.81
CA SER A 414 -3.02 -13.25 -13.09
C SER A 414 -3.33 -14.53 -13.86
N THR A 415 -4.42 -15.21 -13.48
CA THR A 415 -4.90 -16.43 -14.13
C THR A 415 -6.29 -16.18 -14.74
N PRO A 416 -6.40 -15.33 -15.77
CA PRO A 416 -7.68 -15.04 -16.42
C PRO A 416 -8.20 -16.24 -17.20
N GLU A 417 -9.49 -16.26 -17.48
CA GLU A 417 -10.08 -17.23 -18.39
C GLU A 417 -9.53 -17.04 -19.81
N VAL A 418 -9.17 -18.15 -20.47
CA VAL A 418 -8.68 -18.13 -21.85
C VAL A 418 -9.87 -18.04 -22.79
N VAL A 419 -10.00 -16.91 -23.51
CA VAL A 419 -11.06 -16.66 -24.48
C VAL A 419 -10.50 -16.62 -25.90
N GLU A 420 -11.00 -17.49 -26.78
CA GLU A 420 -10.63 -17.51 -28.19
C GLU A 420 -11.33 -16.38 -28.97
N VAL A 421 -10.58 -15.67 -29.82
CA VAL A 421 -11.09 -14.57 -30.66
C VAL A 421 -10.59 -14.70 -32.09
N ASN A 422 -11.37 -14.19 -33.05
CA ASN A 422 -11.00 -14.24 -34.47
C ASN A 422 -9.83 -13.29 -34.82
N LYS A 423 -9.61 -12.24 -34.02
CA LYS A 423 -8.56 -11.24 -34.26
C LYS A 423 -8.17 -10.55 -32.95
N LEU A 424 -6.86 -10.29 -32.80
CA LEU A 424 -6.31 -9.44 -31.75
C LEU A 424 -6.13 -7.99 -32.24
N ASP A 425 -6.11 -7.04 -31.32
CA ASP A 425 -5.86 -5.64 -31.62
C ASP A 425 -4.42 -5.42 -32.09
N ASN A 426 -4.22 -4.42 -32.97
CA ASN A 426 -2.88 -4.06 -33.42
C ASN A 426 -2.16 -3.24 -32.35
N THR A 427 -0.89 -3.56 -32.10
CA THR A 427 0.00 -2.76 -31.24
C THR A 427 1.16 -2.18 -32.06
N ILE A 428 1.90 -1.22 -31.49
CA ILE A 428 3.12 -0.68 -32.11
C ILE A 428 4.15 -1.78 -32.39
N ARG A 429 4.25 -2.78 -31.49
CA ARG A 429 5.15 -3.93 -31.64
C ARG A 429 4.63 -4.95 -32.66
N ASN A 430 3.32 -5.19 -32.67
CA ASN A 430 2.66 -6.16 -33.55
C ASN A 430 3.42 -7.51 -33.61
N HIS A 431 3.72 -8.02 -34.81
CA HIS A 431 4.42 -9.30 -35.03
C HIS A 431 5.94 -9.24 -34.80
N THR A 432 6.50 -8.11 -34.38
CA THR A 432 7.96 -7.96 -34.25
C THR A 432 8.48 -8.48 -32.90
N GLY A 433 9.47 -9.37 -32.94
CA GLY A 433 10.10 -9.99 -31.76
C GLY A 433 11.48 -10.56 -32.08
N PHE A 434 12.13 -11.21 -31.10
CA PHE A 434 13.43 -11.89 -31.29
C PHE A 434 14.58 -11.02 -31.85
N GLY A 435 14.77 -9.81 -31.32
CA GLY A 435 15.84 -8.90 -31.75
C GLY A 435 15.42 -7.84 -32.77
N SER A 436 14.11 -7.68 -33.03
CA SER A 436 13.58 -6.63 -33.91
C SER A 436 13.90 -5.20 -33.45
N THR A 437 14.16 -4.97 -32.16
CA THR A 437 14.58 -3.65 -31.64
C THR A 437 16.04 -3.33 -31.93
N THR A 438 16.88 -4.34 -32.16
CA THR A 438 18.30 -4.14 -32.54
C THR A 438 18.46 -3.80 -34.01
N GLU A 439 17.58 -4.25 -34.91
CA GLU A 439 17.63 -3.90 -36.34
C GLU A 439 17.35 -2.40 -36.59
N ILE A 440 16.47 -1.78 -35.80
CA ILE A 440 16.15 -0.35 -35.92
C ILE A 440 17.38 0.53 -35.64
N LEU A 441 18.26 0.10 -34.72
CA LEU A 441 19.51 0.79 -34.44
C LEU A 441 20.51 0.66 -35.61
N CYS A 442 20.56 -0.51 -36.27
CA CYS A 442 21.40 -0.73 -37.45
C CYS A 442 20.95 0.11 -38.68
N GLU A 443 19.65 0.28 -38.90
CA GLU A 443 19.16 1.14 -39.99
C GLU A 443 19.51 2.62 -39.78
N LEU A 444 19.45 3.10 -38.54
CA LEU A 444 19.84 4.46 -38.18
C LEU A 444 21.34 4.72 -38.43
N ASP A 445 22.21 3.76 -38.10
CA ASP A 445 23.64 3.85 -38.42
C ASP A 445 23.90 3.88 -39.94
N THR A 446 23.08 3.15 -40.71
CA THR A 446 23.19 3.12 -42.17
C THR A 446 22.76 4.45 -42.80
N VAL A 447 21.70 5.09 -42.27
CA VAL A 447 21.26 6.44 -42.68
C VAL A 447 22.28 7.50 -42.29
N ASP A 448 22.87 7.43 -41.09
CA ASP A 448 23.91 8.36 -40.64
C ASP A 448 25.17 8.26 -41.50
N LYS A 449 25.57 7.04 -41.92
CA LYS A 449 26.70 6.84 -42.84
C LYS A 449 26.43 7.47 -44.20
N ARG A 450 25.22 7.30 -44.74
CA ARG A 450 24.83 7.84 -46.05
C ARG A 450 24.65 9.36 -46.03
N MET A 451 24.17 9.94 -44.92
CA MET A 451 24.15 11.39 -44.73
C MET A 451 25.57 11.98 -44.61
N LYS A 452 26.50 11.32 -43.91
CA LYS A 452 27.90 11.76 -43.83
C LYS A 452 28.58 11.77 -45.20
N GLU A 453 28.32 10.76 -46.04
CA GLU A 453 28.81 10.71 -47.43
C GLU A 453 28.24 11.82 -48.31
N LEU A 454 26.93 12.10 -48.20
CA LEU A 454 26.28 13.19 -48.94
C LEU A 454 26.82 14.57 -48.52
N LEU A 455 27.07 14.78 -47.23
CA LEU A 455 27.65 16.02 -46.71
C LEU A 455 29.12 16.19 -47.11
N ALA A 456 29.89 15.11 -47.27
CA ALA A 456 31.27 15.18 -47.73
C ALA A 456 31.39 15.82 -49.12
N ASN A 457 30.41 15.58 -50.00
CA ASN A 457 30.35 16.08 -51.37
C ASN A 457 29.58 17.41 -51.53
N TYR A 458 29.17 18.04 -50.43
CA TYR A 458 28.45 19.32 -50.44
C TYR A 458 29.44 20.49 -50.30
N ASP A 459 29.38 21.45 -51.23
CA ASP A 459 30.36 22.55 -51.39
C ASP A 459 30.06 23.81 -50.56
N ASP A 460 28.90 23.89 -49.90
CA ASP A 460 28.59 25.01 -49.00
C ASP A 460 29.15 24.77 -47.59
N THR A 461 30.18 25.53 -47.25
CA THR A 461 30.89 25.46 -45.96
C THR A 461 30.02 25.84 -44.75
N LYS A 462 29.01 26.69 -44.90
CA LYS A 462 28.09 27.04 -43.79
C LYS A 462 27.09 25.92 -43.52
N ALA A 463 26.54 25.32 -44.56
CA ALA A 463 25.62 24.18 -44.43
C ALA A 463 26.31 22.95 -43.81
N LYS A 464 27.58 22.72 -44.18
CA LYS A 464 28.42 21.63 -43.66
C LYS A 464 28.66 21.76 -42.15
N ALA A 465 28.90 22.98 -41.66
CA ALA A 465 29.09 23.26 -40.23
C ALA A 465 27.80 23.06 -39.41
N ILE A 466 26.65 23.48 -39.94
CA ILE A 466 25.35 23.28 -39.29
C ILE A 466 25.03 21.78 -39.18
N ALA A 467 25.23 21.02 -40.26
CA ALA A 467 25.01 19.57 -40.26
C ALA A 467 25.95 18.83 -39.28
N GLN A 468 27.23 19.23 -39.20
CA GLN A 468 28.19 18.65 -38.25
C GLN A 468 27.79 18.91 -36.78
N SER A 469 27.22 20.08 -36.48
CA SER A 469 26.70 20.39 -35.14
C SER A 469 25.52 19.49 -34.74
N PHE A 470 24.67 19.11 -35.70
CA PHE A 470 23.53 18.23 -35.49
C PHE A 470 23.98 16.79 -35.14
N PHE A 471 25.00 16.26 -35.81
CA PHE A 471 25.59 14.95 -35.47
C PHE A 471 26.28 14.94 -34.10
N SER A 472 26.97 16.03 -33.73
CA SER A 472 27.60 16.18 -32.41
C SER A 472 26.57 16.21 -31.27
N PHE A 473 25.45 16.90 -31.48
CA PHE A 473 24.35 16.95 -30.52
C PHE A 473 23.68 15.58 -30.33
N ARG A 474 23.48 14.84 -31.42
CA ARG A 474 22.86 13.50 -31.37
C ARG A 474 23.76 12.44 -30.72
N SER A 475 25.07 12.49 -30.98
CA SER A 475 26.07 11.63 -30.31
C SER A 475 26.05 11.82 -28.78
N LYS A 476 25.86 13.05 -28.30
CA LYS A 476 25.71 13.34 -26.87
C LYS A 476 24.41 12.79 -26.27
N LEU A 477 23.34 12.72 -27.05
CA LEU A 477 22.05 12.14 -26.64
C LEU A 477 22.12 10.60 -26.53
N CYS A 478 22.81 9.92 -27.44
CA CYS A 478 22.95 8.46 -27.39
C CYS A 478 23.93 7.96 -26.31
N GLY A 479 24.87 8.78 -25.84
CA GLY A 479 25.81 8.42 -24.77
C GLY A 479 25.23 8.42 -23.34
N ILE A 480 23.95 8.74 -23.17
CA ILE A 480 23.28 8.89 -21.86
C ILE A 480 22.54 7.61 -21.42
N LEU A 481 22.46 6.58 -22.26
CA LEU A 481 21.88 5.28 -21.89
C LEU A 481 23.00 4.24 -21.71
N PRO A 482 23.20 3.68 -20.51
CA PRO A 482 24.29 2.73 -20.27
C PRO A 482 24.04 1.40 -20.97
N ASN A 483 25.13 0.85 -21.52
CA ASN A 483 25.23 -0.48 -22.16
C ASN A 483 24.92 -1.63 -21.21
#